data_AF-A0A829Z8Q8-F1
#
_entry.id   AF-A0A829Z8Q8-F1
#
_cell.length_a   1.000
_cell.length_b   1.000
_cell.length_c   1.000
_cell.angle_alpha   90.00
_cell.angle_beta   90.00
_cell.angle_gamma   90.00
#
_symmetry.space_group_name_H-M   'P 1'
#
loop_
_entity.id
_entity.type
_entity.pdbx_description
1 polymer ?
#
loop_
_entity_poly.entity_id
_entity_poly.type
_entity_poly.pdbx_seq_one_letter_code
_entity_poly.pdbx_strand_id
1 'polypeptide(L)'
;MKKFFISITVIFLTIGIFSTTSIVKADDEVSQLFKDFIDECFNDRDNVTVYLGSKDVTDDFFNKYYNMYSKGELLAINNAIEFFNYDITHEIDTLIPSTKASTTRSKTFKSYETKTVNGNKKEWTTMLYCKFTYNSSTGNITSISNPQLNVDFGEWGNAFTPRFLNVSTGKEQIGRLSVKYTCSNDVEATYDPPFLPASTWDFGNCSHSYTLSA
;
A
#
# COMPACT_ATOMS: atom_id res chain seq x y z
N MET A 1 -62.31 -19.37 -58.95
CA MET A 1 -61.10 -20.06 -58.45
C MET A 1 -60.04 -19.02 -58.12
N LYS A 2 -59.79 -18.77 -56.83
CA LYS A 2 -58.77 -17.84 -56.34
C LYS A 2 -57.39 -18.48 -56.50
N LYS A 3 -56.48 -17.87 -57.25
CA LYS A 3 -55.07 -18.27 -57.28
C LYS A 3 -54.31 -17.39 -56.29
N PHE A 4 -53.97 -17.98 -55.15
CA PHE A 4 -53.04 -17.43 -54.16
C PHE A 4 -51.62 -17.50 -54.76
N PHE A 5 -50.97 -16.37 -54.95
CA PHE A 5 -49.52 -16.31 -55.18
C PHE A 5 -48.88 -15.67 -53.94
N ILE A 6 -48.30 -16.52 -53.10
CA ILE A 6 -47.45 -16.12 -51.98
C ILE A 6 -46.05 -15.92 -52.56
N SER A 7 -45.62 -14.66 -52.67
CA SER A 7 -44.23 -14.33 -52.99
C SER A 7 -43.41 -14.43 -51.71
N ILE A 8 -42.51 -15.40 -51.65
CA ILE A 8 -41.62 -15.68 -50.52
C ILE A 8 -40.52 -14.62 -50.51
N THR A 9 -40.55 -13.73 -49.52
CA THR A 9 -39.44 -12.82 -49.19
C THR A 9 -38.30 -13.64 -48.57
N VAL A 10 -37.21 -13.82 -49.30
CA VAL A 10 -35.99 -14.46 -48.80
C VAL A 10 -35.28 -13.46 -47.89
N ILE A 11 -35.37 -13.65 -46.57
CA ILE A 11 -34.59 -12.92 -45.57
C ILE A 11 -33.21 -13.59 -45.50
N PHE A 12 -32.18 -12.92 -46.02
CA PHE A 12 -30.79 -13.29 -45.74
C PHE A 12 -30.49 -12.96 -44.27
N LEU A 13 -30.58 -13.97 -43.41
CA LEU A 13 -30.11 -13.89 -42.03
C LEU A 13 -28.58 -14.09 -42.05
N THR A 14 -27.82 -13.00 -42.18
CA THR A 14 -26.37 -13.03 -41.97
C THR A 14 -26.13 -13.13 -40.46
N ILE A 15 -25.88 -14.34 -39.98
CA ILE A 15 -25.36 -14.56 -38.62
C ILE A 15 -23.89 -14.12 -38.65
N GLY A 16 -23.65 -12.84 -38.37
CA GLY A 16 -22.32 -12.35 -38.04
C GLY A 16 -21.93 -12.92 -36.68
N ILE A 17 -21.15 -14.00 -36.69
CA ILE A 17 -20.46 -14.46 -35.48
C ILE A 17 -19.34 -13.45 -35.24
N PHE A 18 -19.64 -12.37 -34.52
CA PHE A 18 -18.61 -11.57 -33.90
C PHE A 18 -18.06 -12.38 -32.74
N SER A 19 -16.97 -13.11 -32.97
CA SER A 19 -16.10 -13.44 -31.86
C SER A 19 -15.53 -12.13 -31.36
N THR A 20 -16.04 -11.62 -30.24
CA THR A 20 -15.24 -10.72 -29.43
C THR A 20 -14.06 -11.58 -28.97
N THR A 21 -12.93 -11.45 -29.65
CA THR A 21 -11.67 -11.65 -28.96
C THR A 21 -11.70 -10.60 -27.87
N SER A 22 -12.12 -10.98 -26.68
CA SER A 22 -11.62 -10.33 -25.49
C SER A 22 -10.12 -10.44 -25.65
N ILE A 23 -9.49 -9.37 -26.14
CA ILE A 23 -8.12 -9.11 -25.79
C ILE A 23 -8.23 -9.05 -24.28
N VAL A 24 -7.89 -10.16 -23.63
CA VAL A 24 -7.49 -10.12 -22.23
C VAL A 24 -6.33 -9.15 -22.29
N LYS A 25 -6.60 -7.86 -22.02
CA LYS A 25 -5.56 -7.00 -21.51
C LYS A 25 -5.06 -7.81 -20.34
N ALA A 26 -3.81 -8.26 -20.43
CA ALA A 26 -3.10 -8.65 -19.23
C ALA A 26 -3.35 -7.55 -18.20
N ASP A 27 -3.47 -7.95 -16.95
CA ASP A 27 -3.70 -7.12 -15.77
C ASP A 27 -2.48 -6.19 -15.53
N ASP A 28 -2.09 -5.43 -16.56
CA ASP A 28 -0.93 -4.54 -16.66
C ASP A 28 -1.19 -3.19 -15.98
N GLU A 29 -2.36 -3.02 -15.38
CA GLU A 29 -2.62 -1.85 -14.56
C GLU A 29 -2.10 -2.08 -13.16
N VAL A 30 -0.98 -1.42 -12.88
CA VAL A 30 -0.55 -1.17 -11.52
C VAL A 30 -1.74 -0.64 -10.72
N SER A 31 -1.93 -1.18 -9.53
CA SER A 31 -3.04 -0.85 -8.65
C SER A 31 -3.09 0.64 -8.32
N GLN A 32 -4.29 1.13 -7.97
CA GLN A 32 -4.44 2.51 -7.55
C GLN A 32 -3.71 2.79 -6.22
N LEU A 33 -3.71 1.84 -5.28
CA LEU A 33 -3.00 1.98 -4.01
C LEU A 33 -1.50 2.20 -4.22
N PHE A 34 -0.88 1.41 -5.12
CA PHE A 34 0.54 1.61 -5.43
C PHE A 34 0.78 2.93 -6.16
N LYS A 35 -0.06 3.28 -7.14
CA LYS A 35 0.02 4.56 -7.86
C LYS A 35 0.02 5.73 -6.86
N ASP A 36 -0.95 5.74 -5.94
CA ASP A 36 -1.06 6.79 -4.93
C ASP A 36 0.16 6.83 -4.01
N PHE A 37 0.60 5.67 -3.51
CA PHE A 37 1.76 5.60 -2.62
C PHE A 37 3.07 6.02 -3.30
N ILE A 38 3.31 5.58 -4.54
CA ILE A 38 4.54 5.91 -5.24
C ILE A 38 4.54 7.38 -5.68
N ASP A 39 3.39 7.92 -6.07
CA ASP A 39 3.22 9.34 -6.37
C ASP A 39 3.51 10.20 -5.12
N GLU A 40 2.97 9.83 -3.95
CA GLU A 40 3.31 10.48 -2.68
C GLU A 40 4.83 10.47 -2.44
N CYS A 41 5.48 9.31 -2.62
CA CYS A 41 6.91 9.18 -2.37
C CYS A 41 7.78 10.03 -3.31
N PHE A 42 7.47 10.04 -4.62
CA PHE A 42 8.26 10.82 -5.58
C PHE A 42 8.00 12.32 -5.50
N ASN A 43 6.81 12.74 -5.05
CA ASN A 43 6.48 14.15 -4.85
C ASN A 43 7.00 14.71 -3.52
N ASP A 44 7.34 13.85 -2.56
CA ASP A 44 7.81 14.23 -1.21
C ASP A 44 9.11 13.49 -0.82
N ARG A 45 10.07 13.44 -1.76
CA ARG A 45 11.33 12.69 -1.63
C ARG A 45 12.08 12.95 -0.32
N ASP A 46 12.08 14.19 0.16
CA ASP A 46 12.81 14.59 1.37
C ASP A 46 12.27 13.92 2.64
N ASN A 47 11.04 13.39 2.58
CA ASN A 47 10.37 12.66 3.65
C ASN A 47 10.22 11.17 3.33
N VAL A 48 11.04 10.62 2.43
CA VAL A 48 11.02 9.19 2.12
C VAL A 48 12.35 8.55 2.50
N THR A 49 12.27 7.38 3.11
CA THR A 49 13.41 6.49 3.31
C THR A 49 13.18 5.18 2.57
N VAL A 50 14.23 4.68 1.92
CA VAL A 50 14.20 3.39 1.23
C VAL A 50 15.35 2.51 1.71
N TYR A 51 15.01 1.34 2.23
CA TYR A 51 15.97 0.35 2.69
C TYR A 51 15.99 -0.87 1.77
N LEU A 52 17.19 -1.39 1.54
CA LEU A 52 17.43 -2.73 0.98
C LEU A 52 18.08 -3.57 2.08
N GLY A 53 17.28 -4.34 2.80
CA GLY A 53 17.71 -4.97 4.05
C GLY A 53 18.08 -3.91 5.09
N SER A 54 19.33 -3.89 5.55
CA SER A 54 19.82 -2.88 6.51
C SER A 54 20.49 -1.67 5.85
N LYS A 55 20.60 -1.64 4.52
CA LYS A 55 21.27 -0.56 3.80
C LYS A 55 20.27 0.50 3.37
N ASP A 56 20.49 1.75 3.79
CA ASP A 56 19.80 2.90 3.23
C ASP A 56 20.25 3.11 1.78
N VAL A 57 19.28 3.08 0.86
CA VAL A 57 19.45 3.22 -0.58
C VAL A 57 18.51 4.29 -1.15
N THR A 58 18.06 5.23 -0.32
CA THR A 58 17.09 6.26 -0.68
C THR A 58 17.48 7.02 -1.95
N ASP A 59 18.69 7.58 -1.98
CA ASP A 59 19.19 8.31 -3.15
C ASP A 59 19.37 7.42 -4.38
N ASP A 60 19.91 6.20 -4.20
CA ASP A 60 20.10 5.23 -5.27
C ASP A 60 18.75 4.84 -5.90
N PHE A 61 17.71 4.63 -5.07
CA PHE A 61 16.36 4.29 -5.51
C PHE A 61 15.78 5.41 -6.37
N PHE A 62 15.73 6.64 -5.85
CA PHE A 62 15.17 7.77 -6.59
C PHE A 62 15.96 8.05 -7.87
N ASN A 63 17.30 8.06 -7.82
CA ASN A 63 18.13 8.29 -9.00
C ASN A 63 17.92 7.22 -10.08
N LYS A 64 17.76 5.95 -9.66
CA LYS A 64 17.54 4.83 -10.58
C LYS A 64 16.16 4.87 -11.23
N TYR A 65 15.12 5.18 -10.48
CA TYR A 65 13.73 5.05 -10.93
C TYR A 65 13.07 6.37 -11.40
N TYR A 66 13.72 7.53 -11.23
CA TYR A 66 13.18 8.84 -11.63
C TYR A 66 12.71 8.90 -13.10
N ASN A 67 13.52 8.40 -14.03
CA ASN A 67 13.17 8.41 -15.44
C ASN A 67 12.01 7.47 -15.79
N MET A 68 11.86 6.36 -15.04
CA MET A 68 10.72 5.44 -15.22
C MET A 68 9.44 6.07 -14.67
N TYR A 69 9.52 6.66 -13.47
CA TYR A 69 8.41 7.36 -12.84
C TYR A 69 7.88 8.50 -13.72
N SER A 70 8.77 9.39 -14.19
CA SER A 70 8.39 10.51 -15.06
C SER A 70 7.78 10.10 -16.41
N LYS A 71 8.00 8.87 -16.87
CA LYS A 71 7.39 8.31 -18.09
C LYS A 71 6.12 7.49 -17.81
N GLY A 72 5.72 7.34 -16.54
CA GLY A 72 4.59 6.51 -16.15
C GLY A 72 4.87 5.00 -16.22
N GLU A 73 6.13 4.57 -16.24
CA GLU A 73 6.55 3.15 -16.29
C GLU A 73 6.43 2.48 -14.90
N LEU A 74 5.29 2.67 -14.22
CA LEU A 74 5.09 2.29 -12.82
C LEU A 74 5.17 0.78 -12.56
N LEU A 75 4.82 -0.04 -13.56
CA LEU A 75 4.85 -1.50 -13.43
C LEU A 75 6.28 -2.02 -13.21
N ALA A 76 7.26 -1.40 -13.89
CA ALA A 76 8.66 -1.75 -13.72
C ALA A 76 9.16 -1.40 -12.30
N ILE A 77 8.68 -0.29 -11.74
CA ILE A 77 9.00 0.14 -10.38
C ILE A 77 8.36 -0.82 -9.37
N ASN A 78 7.07 -1.13 -9.51
CA ASN A 78 6.34 -2.04 -8.62
C ASN A 78 6.99 -3.44 -8.59
N ASN A 79 7.31 -3.98 -9.76
CA ASN A 79 7.98 -5.29 -9.88
C ASN A 79 9.38 -5.27 -9.24
N ALA A 80 10.11 -4.16 -9.37
CA ALA A 80 11.43 -4.05 -8.75
C ALA A 80 11.36 -3.96 -7.23
N ILE A 81 10.38 -3.23 -6.69
CA ILE A 81 10.14 -3.13 -5.24
C ILE A 81 9.91 -4.52 -4.64
N GLU A 82 9.05 -5.32 -5.26
CA GLU A 82 8.80 -6.69 -4.83
C GLU A 82 10.02 -7.58 -5.00
N PHE A 83 10.66 -7.56 -6.17
CA PHE A 83 11.78 -8.46 -6.48
C PHE A 83 13.00 -8.21 -5.58
N PHE A 84 13.33 -6.95 -5.30
CA PHE A 84 14.44 -6.59 -4.43
C PHE A 84 14.03 -6.50 -2.96
N ASN A 85 12.73 -6.58 -2.65
CA ASN A 85 12.18 -6.40 -1.31
C ASN A 85 12.64 -5.06 -0.69
N TYR A 86 12.42 -3.96 -1.44
CA TYR A 86 12.63 -2.61 -0.91
C TYR A 86 11.60 -2.31 0.19
N ASP A 87 12.07 -1.84 1.34
CA ASP A 87 11.24 -1.26 2.39
C ASP A 87 11.20 0.25 2.18
N ILE A 88 10.04 0.77 1.75
CA ILE A 88 9.85 2.18 1.47
C ILE A 88 8.92 2.75 2.53
N THR A 89 9.38 3.78 3.23
CA THR A 89 8.62 4.49 4.25
C THR A 89 8.50 5.95 3.87
N HIS A 90 7.25 6.44 3.82
CA HIS A 90 6.93 7.85 3.68
C HIS A 90 6.58 8.45 5.05
N GLU A 91 7.24 9.55 5.39
CA GLU A 91 7.14 10.25 6.64
C GLU A 91 6.18 11.45 6.55
N ILE A 92 4.97 11.30 7.05
CA ILE A 92 3.94 12.34 6.95
C ILE A 92 3.93 13.17 8.23
N ASP A 93 4.32 14.44 8.10
CA ASP A 93 4.25 15.41 9.20
C ASP A 93 2.80 15.61 9.64
N THR A 94 2.54 15.36 10.93
CA THR A 94 1.23 15.67 11.52
C THR A 94 1.35 16.98 12.27
N LEU A 95 0.67 18.03 11.76
CA LEU A 95 0.66 19.34 12.40
C LEU A 95 -0.05 19.26 13.76
N ILE A 96 0.68 19.57 14.84
CA ILE A 96 0.12 19.76 16.17
C ILE A 96 0.57 21.13 16.70
N PRO A 97 -0.34 21.97 17.23
CA PRO A 97 0.02 23.22 17.88
C PRO A 97 0.98 22.99 19.05
N SER A 98 2.09 23.72 19.09
CA SER A 98 3.04 23.71 20.21
C SER A 98 2.82 24.91 21.15
N THR A 99 3.19 24.76 22.42
CA THR A 99 3.22 25.88 23.38
C THR A 99 4.67 26.09 23.84
N LYS A 100 5.01 27.30 24.32
CA LYS A 100 6.41 27.65 24.71
C LYS A 100 7.02 26.71 25.77
N ALA A 101 6.20 26.06 26.60
CA ALA A 101 6.68 25.19 27.69
C ALA A 101 6.80 23.71 27.29
N SER A 102 6.21 23.32 26.16
CA SER A 102 6.05 21.92 25.77
C SER A 102 5.91 21.82 24.26
N THR A 103 6.89 21.18 23.63
CA THR A 103 6.88 20.92 22.20
C THR A 103 6.48 19.48 21.96
N THR A 104 5.54 19.27 21.04
CA THR A 104 5.13 17.95 20.58
C THR A 104 5.77 17.67 19.23
N ARG A 105 6.31 16.46 19.08
CA ARG A 105 6.66 15.87 17.79
C ARG A 105 5.71 14.74 17.50
N SER A 106 5.17 14.75 16.29
CA SER A 106 4.28 13.74 15.79
C SER A 106 4.52 13.51 14.32
N LYS A 107 4.47 12.25 13.92
CA LYS A 107 4.69 11.83 12.56
C LYS A 107 3.94 10.53 12.32
N THR A 108 3.39 10.38 11.12
CA THR A 108 2.85 9.10 10.65
C THR A 108 3.86 8.50 9.70
N PHE A 109 4.30 7.28 9.99
CA PHE A 109 5.12 6.49 9.08
C PHE A 109 4.19 5.62 8.24
N LYS A 110 4.21 5.79 6.92
CA LYS A 110 3.40 5.02 5.97
C LYS A 110 4.31 4.10 5.16
N SER A 111 4.06 2.80 5.18
CA SER A 111 4.81 1.80 4.40
C SER A 111 3.86 1.04 3.46
N TYR A 112 4.37 0.66 2.28
CA TYR A 112 3.66 -0.15 1.30
C TYR A 112 4.04 -1.61 1.43
N GLU A 113 3.02 -2.46 1.51
CA GLU A 113 3.16 -3.90 1.69
C GLU A 113 2.59 -4.64 0.49
N THR A 114 3.23 -5.75 0.13
CA THR A 114 2.73 -6.65 -0.91
C THR A 114 3.05 -8.10 -0.58
N LYS A 115 2.13 -9.01 -0.89
CA LYS A 115 2.30 -10.43 -0.68
C LYS A 115 1.50 -11.25 -1.69
N THR A 116 2.10 -12.32 -2.19
CA THR A 116 1.45 -13.26 -3.10
C THR A 116 1.16 -14.57 -2.39
N VAL A 117 -0.12 -14.95 -2.35
CA VAL A 117 -0.61 -16.22 -1.78
C VAL A 117 -1.45 -16.92 -2.84
N ASN A 118 -1.17 -18.21 -3.09
CA ASN A 118 -1.86 -19.01 -4.11
C ASN A 118 -1.94 -18.30 -5.49
N GLY A 119 -0.86 -17.64 -5.89
CA GLY A 119 -0.79 -16.88 -7.16
C GLY A 119 -1.58 -15.57 -7.18
N ASN A 120 -2.20 -15.15 -6.07
CA ASN A 120 -2.89 -13.87 -5.95
C ASN A 120 -2.03 -12.91 -5.16
N LYS A 121 -1.55 -11.87 -5.84
CA LYS A 121 -0.88 -10.73 -5.22
C LYS A 121 -1.92 -9.83 -4.55
N LYS A 122 -1.64 -9.42 -3.33
CA LYS A 122 -2.41 -8.46 -2.54
C LYS A 122 -1.47 -7.45 -1.93
N GLU A 123 -2.01 -6.26 -1.70
CA GLU A 123 -1.26 -5.09 -1.29
C GLU A 123 -2.06 -4.25 -0.30
N TRP A 124 -1.36 -3.58 0.59
CA TRP A 124 -1.93 -2.74 1.62
C TRP A 124 -0.90 -1.72 2.05
N THR A 125 -1.34 -0.72 2.81
CA THR A 125 -0.41 0.19 3.49
C THR A 125 -0.55 0.06 5.00
N THR A 126 0.57 0.15 5.70
CA THR A 126 0.62 0.25 7.15
C THR A 126 0.93 1.70 7.51
N MET A 127 0.17 2.27 8.45
CA MET A 127 0.33 3.65 8.91
C MET A 127 0.50 3.66 10.42
N LEU A 128 1.68 4.04 10.90
CA LEU A 128 1.97 4.13 12.33
C LEU A 128 2.07 5.59 12.77
N TYR A 129 1.02 6.08 13.42
CA TYR A 129 1.03 7.40 14.03
C TYR A 129 1.80 7.38 15.35
N CYS A 130 2.85 8.19 15.42
CA CYS A 130 3.79 8.26 16.53
C CYS A 130 3.81 9.67 17.13
N LYS A 131 3.92 9.80 18.46
CA LYS A 131 3.93 11.10 19.12
C LYS A 131 4.67 11.09 20.45
N PHE A 132 5.61 12.00 20.62
CA PHE A 132 6.19 12.32 21.93
C PHE A 132 6.20 13.82 22.20
N THR A 133 6.34 14.17 23.47
CA THR A 133 6.42 15.55 23.94
C THR A 133 7.72 15.76 24.69
N TYR A 134 8.37 16.90 24.51
CA TYR A 134 9.62 17.24 25.17
C TYR A 134 9.62 18.69 25.64
N ASN A 135 10.45 18.95 26.66
CA ASN A 135 10.73 20.31 27.11
C ASN A 135 11.87 20.87 26.24
N SER A 136 11.60 21.94 25.49
CA SER A 136 12.56 22.54 24.56
C SER A 136 13.76 23.18 25.26
N SER A 137 13.58 23.71 26.48
CA SER A 137 14.66 24.31 27.26
C SER A 137 15.62 23.28 27.84
N THR A 138 15.11 22.12 28.25
CA THR A 138 15.93 21.06 28.86
C THR A 138 16.30 19.96 27.87
N GLY A 139 15.71 19.93 26.68
CA GLY A 139 15.94 18.90 25.67
C GLY A 139 15.59 17.50 26.15
N ASN A 140 14.67 17.35 27.10
CA ASN A 140 14.28 16.04 27.65
C ASN A 140 12.85 15.70 27.25
N ILE A 141 12.64 14.46 26.83
CA ILE A 141 11.31 13.89 26.64
C ILE A 141 10.56 13.90 27.97
N THR A 142 9.31 14.34 27.93
CA THR A 142 8.40 14.43 29.08
C THR A 142 7.27 13.42 29.00
N SER A 143 6.86 13.03 27.79
CA SER A 143 5.88 11.97 27.59
C SER A 143 6.03 11.33 26.21
N ILE A 144 5.70 10.03 26.13
CA ILE A 144 5.69 9.26 24.90
C ILE A 144 4.31 8.62 24.77
N SER A 145 3.60 8.89 23.68
CA SER A 145 2.26 8.33 23.43
C SER A 145 2.37 6.88 22.98
N ASN A 146 1.35 6.06 23.24
CA ASN A 146 1.26 4.78 22.53
C ASN A 146 1.04 5.08 21.05
N PRO A 147 1.79 4.45 20.14
CA PRO A 147 1.56 4.66 18.72
C PRO A 147 0.25 4.00 18.30
N GLN A 148 -0.33 4.48 17.21
CA GLN A 148 -1.58 3.96 16.67
C GLN A 148 -1.33 3.40 15.29
N LEU A 149 -1.54 2.09 15.13
CA LEU A 149 -1.44 1.41 13.85
C LEU A 149 -2.79 1.45 13.14
N ASN A 150 -2.78 1.88 11.90
CA ASN A 150 -3.88 1.68 10.96
C ASN A 150 -3.37 0.90 9.74
N VAL A 151 -4.24 0.08 9.16
CA VAL A 151 -3.94 -0.69 7.95
C VAL A 151 -5.01 -0.36 6.92
N ASP A 152 -4.60 0.05 5.74
CA ASP A 152 -5.50 0.31 4.62
C ASP A 152 -5.30 -0.75 3.54
N PHE A 153 -6.33 -1.55 3.32
CA PHE A 153 -6.32 -2.59 2.31
C PHE A 153 -6.73 -1.96 0.98
N GLY A 154 -5.89 -2.12 -0.05
CA GLY A 154 -6.23 -1.72 -1.40
C GLY A 154 -7.41 -2.53 -1.97
N GLU A 155 -7.59 -2.48 -3.28
CA GLU A 155 -8.66 -3.23 -3.94
C GLU A 155 -8.30 -4.73 -4.02
N TRP A 156 -8.72 -5.51 -3.03
CA TRP A 156 -8.48 -6.95 -3.00
C TRP A 156 -9.47 -7.75 -3.86
N GLY A 157 -10.50 -7.10 -4.40
CA GLY A 157 -11.56 -7.73 -5.19
C GLY A 157 -12.66 -8.36 -4.33
N ASN A 158 -13.86 -8.48 -4.90
CA ASN A 158 -15.10 -8.79 -4.18
C ASN A 158 -15.13 -10.18 -3.50
N ALA A 159 -14.27 -11.11 -3.92
CA ALA A 159 -14.17 -12.42 -3.30
C ALA A 159 -13.31 -12.44 -2.02
N PHE A 160 -12.63 -11.33 -1.70
CA PHE A 160 -11.73 -11.22 -0.56
C PHE A 160 -12.29 -10.25 0.49
N THR A 161 -12.31 -10.69 1.74
CA THR A 161 -12.56 -9.83 2.90
C THR A 161 -11.30 -9.82 3.77
N PRO A 162 -10.43 -8.80 3.63
CA PRO A 162 -9.20 -8.72 4.39
C PRO A 162 -9.44 -8.31 5.85
N ARG A 163 -8.53 -8.73 6.72
CA ARG A 163 -8.46 -8.30 8.11
C ARG A 163 -7.01 -8.34 8.61
N PHE A 164 -6.71 -7.48 9.57
CA PHE A 164 -5.46 -7.53 10.32
C PHE A 164 -5.76 -7.90 11.76
N LEU A 165 -4.90 -8.73 12.35
CA LEU A 165 -5.06 -9.26 13.70
C LEU A 165 -3.71 -9.33 14.41
N ASN A 166 -3.72 -9.76 15.68
CA ASN A 166 -2.53 -9.90 16.51
C ASN A 166 -1.68 -8.62 16.57
N VAL A 167 -2.37 -7.47 16.60
CA VAL A 167 -1.72 -6.16 16.59
C VAL A 167 -0.90 -5.98 17.85
N SER A 168 0.37 -5.67 17.67
CA SER A 168 1.29 -5.29 18.73
C SER A 168 1.94 -3.96 18.37
N THR A 169 2.02 -3.07 19.34
CA THR A 169 2.68 -1.78 19.19
C THR A 169 3.61 -1.51 20.37
N GLY A 170 4.79 -0.97 20.10
CA GLY A 170 5.80 -0.68 21.11
C GLY A 170 6.34 0.74 21.01
N LYS A 171 6.93 1.18 22.13
CA LYS A 171 7.63 2.46 22.21
C LYS A 171 8.80 2.33 23.20
N GLU A 172 9.92 2.92 22.84
CA GLU A 172 11.14 2.90 23.64
C GLU A 172 11.88 4.22 23.48
N GLN A 173 12.22 4.88 24.58
CA GLN A 173 13.11 6.03 24.53
C GLN A 173 14.55 5.53 24.29
N ILE A 174 15.10 5.84 23.12
CA ILE A 174 16.46 5.41 22.74
C ILE A 174 17.49 6.54 22.81
N GLY A 175 17.04 7.77 23.03
CA GLY A 175 17.89 8.95 23.16
C GLY A 175 17.24 10.05 23.97
N ARG A 176 17.95 11.18 24.10
CA ARG A 176 17.45 12.34 24.87
C ARG A 176 16.20 12.97 24.23
N LEU A 177 16.17 12.98 22.90
CA LEU A 177 15.10 13.53 22.05
C LEU A 177 14.72 12.57 20.92
N SER A 178 14.92 11.26 21.13
CA SER A 178 14.66 10.22 20.13
C SER A 178 13.89 9.06 20.75
N VAL A 179 12.85 8.62 20.05
CA VAL A 179 12.00 7.51 20.45
C VAL A 179 11.90 6.52 19.30
N LYS A 180 12.12 5.25 19.62
CA LYS A 180 11.83 4.13 18.73
C LYS A 180 10.38 3.70 18.92
N TYR A 181 9.64 3.58 17.83
CA TYR A 181 8.30 3.02 17.80
C TYR A 181 8.31 1.75 16.97
N THR A 182 7.56 0.75 17.40
CA THR A 182 7.44 -0.51 16.67
C THR A 182 5.98 -0.88 16.47
N CYS A 183 5.70 -1.59 15.39
CA CYS A 183 4.40 -2.22 15.17
C CYS A 183 4.57 -3.58 14.52
N SER A 184 3.64 -4.49 14.81
CA SER A 184 3.48 -5.74 14.06
C SER A 184 2.03 -6.15 14.01
N ASN A 185 1.63 -6.80 12.94
CA ASN A 185 0.30 -7.39 12.78
C ASN A 185 0.38 -8.55 11.80
N ASP A 186 -0.54 -9.49 11.93
CA ASP A 186 -0.76 -10.51 10.90
C ASP A 186 -1.85 -10.03 9.94
N VAL A 187 -1.75 -10.43 8.68
CA VAL A 187 -2.74 -10.13 7.65
C VAL A 187 -3.30 -11.42 7.10
N GLU A 188 -4.63 -11.54 7.10
CA GLU A 188 -5.32 -12.65 6.48
C GLU A 188 -6.57 -12.15 5.75
N ALA A 189 -7.12 -12.98 4.86
CA ALA A 189 -8.42 -12.71 4.26
C ALA A 189 -9.29 -13.96 4.25
N THR A 190 -10.59 -13.75 4.40
CA THR A 190 -11.57 -14.74 3.95
C THR A 190 -11.69 -14.63 2.44
N TYR A 191 -11.45 -15.73 1.73
CA TYR A 191 -11.70 -15.90 0.30
C TYR A 191 -13.00 -16.68 0.12
N ASP A 192 -14.03 -16.02 -0.43
CA ASP A 192 -15.38 -16.55 -0.63
C ASP A 192 -15.87 -16.28 -2.07
N PRO A 193 -15.36 -17.05 -3.06
CA PRO A 193 -15.79 -16.90 -4.43
C PRO A 193 -17.13 -17.61 -4.69
N PRO A 194 -17.89 -17.20 -5.73
CA PRO A 194 -19.12 -17.89 -6.11
C PRO A 194 -18.89 -19.38 -6.39
N PHE A 195 -19.78 -20.22 -5.87
CA PHE A 195 -19.85 -21.66 -6.15
C PHE A 195 -18.67 -22.52 -5.64
N LEU A 196 -17.77 -21.97 -4.83
CA LEU A 196 -16.74 -22.75 -4.12
C LEU A 196 -16.85 -22.52 -2.60
N PRO A 197 -16.36 -23.45 -1.77
CA PRO A 197 -16.30 -23.24 -0.33
C PRO A 197 -15.37 -22.07 0.03
N ALA A 198 -15.81 -21.26 0.98
CA ALA A 198 -14.97 -20.22 1.56
C ALA A 198 -13.72 -20.82 2.24
N SER A 199 -12.62 -20.07 2.21
CA SER A 199 -11.35 -20.45 2.84
C SER A 199 -10.66 -19.24 3.45
N THR A 200 -9.80 -19.46 4.43
CA THR A 200 -8.97 -18.40 5.03
C THR A 200 -7.58 -18.46 4.44
N TRP A 201 -7.09 -17.33 3.93
CA TRP A 201 -5.77 -17.19 3.33
C TRP A 201 -4.90 -16.30 4.22
N ASP A 202 -3.74 -16.81 4.61
CA ASP A 202 -2.78 -16.11 5.46
C ASP A 202 -1.72 -15.42 4.59
N PHE A 203 -1.63 -14.10 4.71
CA PHE A 203 -0.62 -13.26 4.04
C PHE A 203 0.60 -12.99 4.96
N GLY A 204 0.56 -13.49 6.19
CA GLY A 204 1.66 -13.51 7.15
C GLY A 204 1.79 -12.24 7.99
N ASN A 205 2.91 -12.14 8.68
CA ASN A 205 3.23 -11.04 9.58
C ASN A 205 3.89 -9.87 8.84
N CYS A 206 3.46 -8.65 9.15
CA CYS A 206 4.16 -7.40 8.86
C CYS A 206 4.71 -6.82 10.16
N SER A 207 5.93 -6.29 10.13
CA SER A 207 6.54 -5.66 11.29
C SER A 207 7.46 -4.52 10.88
N HIS A 208 7.37 -3.39 11.58
CA HIS A 208 8.22 -2.23 11.33
C HIS A 208 8.76 -1.63 12.62
N SER A 209 9.85 -0.88 12.45
CA SER A 209 10.52 -0.16 13.52
C SER A 209 10.96 1.21 12.98
N TYR A 210 10.42 2.28 13.57
CA TYR A 210 10.70 3.65 13.16
C TYR A 210 11.34 4.43 14.30
N THR A 211 12.17 5.41 13.97
CA THR A 211 12.74 6.35 14.96
C THR A 211 12.22 7.75 14.70
N LEU A 212 11.57 8.34 15.69
CA LEU A 212 11.16 9.75 15.66
C LEU A 212 12.11 10.56 16.54
N SER A 213 12.70 11.61 15.98
CA SER A 213 13.58 12.55 16.71
C SER A 213 13.06 13.99 16.64
N ALA A 214 13.45 14.83 17.61
CA ALA A 214 13.00 16.22 17.71
C ALA A 214 13.81 17.24 16.93
#